data_AF-A0A924Y6D7-F1
#
_entry.id   AF-A0A924Y6D7-F1
#
_cell.length_a   1.000
_cell.length_b   1.000
_cell.length_c   1.000
_cell.angle_alpha   90.00
_cell.angle_beta   90.00
_cell.angle_gamma   90.00
#
_symmetry.space_group_name_H-M   'P 1'
#
loop_
_entity.id
_entity.type
_entity.pdbx_description
1 polymer ?
#
loop_
_entity_poly.entity_id
_entity_poly.type
_entity_poly.pdbx_seq_one_letter_code
_entity_poly.pdbx_strand_id
1 'polypeptide(L)'
;MDNSIDPTRFEKIEEDKCPLMSGTLWKWNLPADWRDLNPSWVGEFLSKIWAHYGPPNQVTYEGFTYCFLDREMGMKFIAYCPGSGPAFAGDFRKYDNTNGFMILEKEFNSLTLSVKAFEKLLENTVPADCEIQFDTDFGIYRAGARNGIPFYQPIEEN
;
A
#
# COMPACT_ATOMS: atom_id res chain seq x y z
N MET A 1 10.56 25.32 6.46
CA MET A 1 9.14 25.15 6.14
C MET A 1 8.76 23.79 6.66
N ASP A 2 7.67 23.68 7.40
CA ASP A 2 7.15 22.40 7.86
C ASP A 2 6.71 21.61 6.61
N ASN A 3 7.36 20.47 6.35
CA ASN A 3 7.06 19.60 5.22
C ASN A 3 6.12 18.45 5.64
N SER A 4 5.40 18.62 6.76
CA SER A 4 4.41 17.65 7.20
C SER A 4 3.23 17.61 6.23
N ILE A 5 2.81 16.39 5.87
CA ILE A 5 1.60 16.15 5.08
C ILE A 5 0.42 16.09 6.07
N ASP A 6 -0.65 16.82 5.79
CA ASP A 6 -1.88 16.77 6.57
C ASP A 6 -2.46 15.34 6.53
N PRO A 7 -2.56 14.62 7.67
CA PRO A 7 -3.13 13.27 7.68
C PRO A 7 -4.58 13.22 7.19
N THR A 8 -5.32 14.33 7.23
CA THR A 8 -6.71 14.41 6.76
C THR A 8 -6.84 14.50 5.24
N ARG A 9 -5.72 14.68 4.51
CA ARG A 9 -5.68 14.64 3.04
C ARG A 9 -6.18 13.32 2.49
N PHE A 10 -5.89 12.21 3.16
CA PHE A 10 -6.26 10.89 2.69
C PHE A 10 -7.41 10.34 3.53
N GLU A 11 -8.49 9.97 2.85
CA GLU A 11 -9.61 9.28 3.45
C GLU A 11 -9.52 7.80 3.11
N LYS A 12 -9.46 6.94 4.13
CA LYS A 12 -9.69 5.51 3.93
C LYS A 12 -11.15 5.31 3.52
N ILE A 13 -11.37 4.67 2.37
CA ILE A 13 -12.70 4.38 1.83
C ILE A 13 -12.97 2.88 1.83
N GLU A 14 -14.24 2.51 1.74
CA GLU A 14 -14.67 1.12 1.59
C GLU A 14 -14.19 0.51 0.27
N GLU A 15 -13.99 -0.81 0.26
CA GLU A 15 -13.45 -1.55 -0.90
C GLU A 15 -14.36 -1.44 -2.13
N ASP A 16 -15.69 -1.51 -1.95
CA ASP A 16 -16.67 -1.37 -3.02
C ASP A 16 -16.63 0.01 -3.72
N LYS A 17 -16.03 1.01 -3.05
CA LYS A 17 -15.82 2.36 -3.59
C LYS A 17 -14.47 2.51 -4.30
N CYS A 18 -13.66 1.46 -4.34
CA CYS A 18 -12.33 1.41 -4.94
C CYS A 18 -12.24 0.19 -5.88
N PRO A 19 -12.90 0.22 -7.05
CA PRO A 19 -12.92 -0.91 -7.97
C PRO A 19 -11.50 -1.30 -8.37
N LEU A 20 -11.32 -2.56 -8.76
CA LEU A 20 -10.05 -3.09 -9.27
C LEU A 20 -9.45 -2.12 -10.30
N MET A 21 -8.36 -1.48 -9.89
CA MET A 21 -7.75 -0.39 -10.64
C MET A 21 -7.00 -0.95 -11.86
N SER A 22 -7.10 -0.28 -13.00
CA SER A 22 -6.59 -0.77 -14.30
C SER A 22 -5.05 -0.77 -14.46
N GLY A 23 -4.30 -0.53 -13.39
CA GLY A 23 -2.84 -0.59 -13.39
C GLY A 23 -2.21 -0.71 -12.00
N THR A 24 -1.26 -1.64 -11.87
CA THR A 24 -0.25 -1.63 -10.80
C THR A 24 0.82 -0.62 -11.14
N LEU A 25 1.13 0.31 -10.23
CA LEU A 25 2.33 1.11 -10.36
C LEU A 25 2.78 1.68 -9.01
N TRP A 26 4.09 1.69 -8.83
CA TRP A 26 4.85 2.17 -7.67
C TRP A 26 5.06 1.10 -6.60
N LYS A 27 6.30 0.62 -6.52
CA LYS A 27 6.82 -0.14 -5.37
C LYS A 27 7.23 0.87 -4.30
N TRP A 28 6.75 0.68 -3.08
CA TRP A 28 7.07 1.51 -1.91
C TRP A 28 8.56 1.55 -1.65
N ASN A 29 9.28 2.65 -1.92
CA ASN A 29 10.70 2.84 -1.52
C ASN A 29 11.57 1.57 -1.50
N LEU A 30 11.35 0.63 -2.43
CA LEU A 30 11.98 -0.68 -2.42
C LEU A 30 13.33 -0.52 -3.12
N PRO A 31 14.39 -1.18 -2.64
CA PRO A 31 15.64 -1.27 -3.37
C PRO A 31 15.38 -1.83 -4.76
N ALA A 32 16.22 -1.40 -5.70
CA ALA A 32 16.13 -1.86 -7.08
C ALA A 32 16.34 -3.38 -7.21
N ASP A 33 17.09 -4.00 -6.29
CA ASP A 33 17.27 -5.44 -6.22
C ASP A 33 16.32 -6.05 -5.18
N TRP A 34 15.49 -7.01 -5.62
CA TRP A 34 14.55 -7.72 -4.76
C TRP A 34 15.25 -8.59 -3.70
N ARG A 35 16.55 -8.88 -3.87
CA ARG A 35 17.36 -9.63 -2.88
C ARG A 35 17.72 -8.79 -1.66
N ASP A 36 17.64 -7.47 -1.79
CA ASP A 36 17.83 -6.54 -0.69
C ASP A 36 16.51 -6.27 0.05
N LEU A 37 15.42 -6.98 -0.30
CA LEU A 37 14.15 -6.82 0.38
C LEU A 37 14.28 -7.24 1.84
N ASN A 38 14.13 -6.29 2.75
CA ASN A 38 13.95 -6.61 4.16
C ASN A 38 12.51 -7.11 4.35
N PRO A 39 12.30 -8.36 4.78
CA PRO A 39 10.96 -8.89 5.00
C PRO A 39 10.14 -8.02 5.96
N SER A 40 10.79 -7.29 6.87
CA SER A 40 10.12 -6.39 7.81
C SER A 40 9.36 -5.22 7.15
N TRP A 41 9.57 -4.93 5.87
CA TRP A 41 8.86 -3.84 5.19
C TRP A 41 7.36 -4.08 5.06
N VAL A 42 6.92 -5.33 4.99
CA VAL A 42 5.49 -5.65 5.03
C VAL A 42 4.90 -5.17 6.35
N GLY A 43 5.55 -5.51 7.46
CA GLY A 43 5.17 -5.06 8.80
C GLY A 43 5.27 -3.55 8.97
N GLU A 44 6.31 -2.92 8.41
CA GLU A 44 6.53 -1.47 8.53
C GLU A 44 5.45 -0.69 7.76
N PHE A 45 5.18 -1.09 6.52
CA PHE A 45 4.14 -0.49 5.69
C PHE A 45 2.77 -0.64 6.34
N LEU A 46 2.43 -1.85 6.80
CA LEU A 46 1.17 -2.12 7.49
C LEU A 46 1.01 -1.25 8.74
N SER A 47 2.00 -1.28 9.64
CA SER A 47 1.93 -0.60 10.94
C SER A 47 1.90 0.93 10.83
N LYS A 48 2.57 1.50 9.82
CA LYS A 48 2.52 2.94 9.55
C LYS A 48 1.16 3.37 8.98
N ILE A 49 0.57 2.59 8.07
CA ILE A 49 -0.80 2.86 7.60
C ILE A 49 -1.79 2.70 8.76
N TRP A 50 -1.64 1.64 9.56
CA TRP A 50 -2.50 1.34 10.68
C TRP A 50 -2.53 2.44 11.73
N ALA A 51 -1.40 3.10 11.97
CA ALA A 51 -1.30 4.23 12.91
C ALA A 51 -2.27 5.37 12.60
N HIS A 52 -2.64 5.56 11.34
CA HIS A 52 -3.58 6.60 10.90
C HIS A 52 -4.98 6.05 10.63
N TYR A 53 -5.09 4.85 10.06
CA TYR A 53 -6.33 4.37 9.44
C TYR A 53 -6.86 3.06 10.01
N GLY A 54 -6.21 2.49 11.02
CA GLY A 54 -6.58 1.21 11.61
C GLY A 54 -6.34 0.01 10.66
N PRO A 55 -7.06 -1.12 10.85
CA PRO A 55 -6.83 -2.34 10.07
C PRO A 55 -7.06 -2.16 8.56
N PRO A 56 -6.53 -3.04 7.69
CA PRO A 56 -6.79 -2.99 6.25
C PRO A 56 -8.27 -3.16 5.90
N ASN A 57 -8.64 -2.76 4.68
CA ASN A 57 -9.97 -3.07 4.16
C ASN A 57 -10.15 -4.58 3.98
N GLN A 58 -9.10 -5.24 3.50
CA GLN A 58 -9.10 -6.66 3.21
C GLN A 58 -7.74 -7.28 3.53
N VAL A 59 -7.78 -8.49 4.07
CA VAL A 59 -6.64 -9.39 4.15
C VAL A 59 -6.92 -10.53 3.18
N THR A 60 -6.05 -10.71 2.20
CA THR A 60 -6.20 -11.67 1.11
C THR A 60 -5.09 -12.69 1.17
N TYR A 61 -5.18 -13.70 0.29
CA TYR A 61 -4.02 -14.49 -0.08
C TYR A 61 -2.86 -13.55 -0.46
N GLU A 62 -1.69 -13.80 0.11
CA GLU A 62 -0.44 -13.06 -0.03
C GLU A 62 -0.42 -11.60 0.45
N GLY A 63 -1.41 -11.17 1.25
CA GLY A 63 -1.25 -9.94 2.05
C GLY A 63 -2.52 -9.16 2.31
N PHE A 64 -2.50 -7.87 2.01
CA PHE A 64 -3.58 -6.94 2.41
C PHE A 64 -3.72 -5.74 1.48
N THR A 65 -4.87 -5.08 1.60
CA THR A 65 -5.28 -3.94 0.77
C THR A 65 -5.91 -2.84 1.62
N TYR A 66 -5.50 -1.60 1.36
CA TYR A 66 -6.18 -0.37 1.77
C TYR A 66 -6.63 0.41 0.55
N CYS A 67 -7.80 1.06 0.66
CA CYS A 67 -8.34 1.93 -0.36
C CYS A 67 -8.40 3.36 0.15
N PHE A 68 -7.87 4.30 -0.64
CA PHE A 68 -7.80 5.71 -0.28
C PHE A 68 -8.41 6.62 -1.33
N LEU A 69 -9.03 7.70 -0.85
CA LEU A 69 -9.31 8.91 -1.63
C LEU A 69 -8.34 10.01 -1.17
N ASP A 70 -7.52 10.50 -2.09
CA ASP A 70 -6.79 11.77 -1.92
C ASP A 70 -7.79 12.92 -2.14
N ARG A 71 -8.16 13.62 -1.06
CA ARG A 71 -9.14 14.71 -1.09
C ARG A 71 -8.66 15.94 -1.86
N GLU A 72 -7.35 16.18 -1.92
CA GLU A 72 -6.79 17.33 -2.65
C GLU A 72 -6.84 17.10 -4.16
N MET A 73 -6.51 15.89 -4.59
CA MET A 73 -6.43 15.54 -6.01
C MET A 73 -7.74 14.95 -6.57
N GLY A 74 -8.67 14.54 -5.70
CA GLY A 74 -9.85 13.77 -6.08
C GLY A 74 -9.50 12.38 -6.64
N MET A 75 -8.30 11.88 -6.34
CA MET A 75 -7.75 10.63 -6.88
C MET A 75 -7.98 9.49 -5.92
N LYS A 76 -8.42 8.33 -6.45
CA LYS A 76 -8.48 7.09 -5.67
C LYS A 76 -7.25 6.24 -5.96
N PHE A 77 -6.71 5.61 -4.93
CA PHE A 77 -5.63 4.66 -5.09
C PHE A 77 -5.70 3.56 -4.06
N ILE A 78 -5.03 2.46 -4.36
CA ILE A 78 -4.89 1.30 -3.50
C ILE A 78 -3.46 1.29 -2.97
N ALA A 79 -3.32 1.07 -1.67
CA ALA A 79 -2.07 0.73 -1.01
C ALA A 79 -2.16 -0.73 -0.59
N TYR A 80 -1.32 -1.59 -1.16
CA TYR A 80 -1.44 -3.03 -0.97
C TYR A 80 -0.06 -3.67 -0.84
N CYS A 81 0.00 -4.89 -0.29
CA CYS A 81 1.26 -5.62 -0.15
C CYS A 81 1.07 -7.07 -0.57
N PRO A 82 1.37 -7.43 -1.82
CA PRO A 82 1.45 -8.83 -2.25
C PRO A 82 2.76 -9.47 -1.75
N GLY A 83 2.98 -10.76 -2.03
CA GLY A 83 4.21 -11.48 -1.70
C GLY A 83 5.51 -10.87 -2.27
N SER A 84 5.40 -9.97 -3.26
CA SER A 84 6.53 -9.22 -3.84
C SER A 84 6.86 -7.89 -3.13
N GLY A 85 6.16 -7.58 -2.04
CA GLY A 85 6.36 -6.40 -1.21
C GLY A 85 5.37 -5.26 -1.49
N PRO A 86 5.38 -4.20 -0.65
CA PRO A 86 4.38 -3.13 -0.71
C PRO A 86 4.37 -2.34 -2.03
N ALA A 87 3.17 -2.00 -2.48
CA ALA A 87 2.94 -1.33 -3.75
C ALA A 87 1.66 -0.46 -3.72
N PHE A 88 1.53 0.36 -4.77
CA PHE A 88 0.35 1.16 -5.03
C PHE A 88 -0.29 0.82 -6.39
N ALA A 89 -1.58 1.12 -6.52
CA ALA A 89 -2.32 0.97 -7.77
C ALA A 89 -3.36 2.08 -7.91
N GLY A 90 -3.73 2.40 -9.15
CA GLY A 90 -4.73 3.42 -9.46
C GLY A 90 -5.14 3.39 -10.92
N ASP A 91 -6.21 4.10 -11.25
CA ASP A 91 -6.75 4.16 -12.61
C ASP A 91 -5.99 5.18 -13.46
N PHE A 92 -4.97 4.73 -14.15
CA PHE A 92 -4.20 5.56 -15.09
C PHE A 92 -3.99 4.90 -16.45
N ARG A 93 -4.68 3.78 -16.72
CA ARG A 93 -4.63 3.10 -18.01
C ARG A 93 -6.04 2.92 -18.56
N LYS A 94 -6.14 2.97 -19.88
CA LYS A 94 -7.32 2.49 -20.59
C LYS A 94 -6.91 1.46 -21.62
N TYR A 95 -7.74 0.44 -21.79
CA TYR A 95 -7.60 -0.48 -22.90
C TYR A 95 -8.34 0.09 -24.11
N ASP A 96 -7.68 0.06 -25.26
CA ASP A 96 -8.20 0.42 -26.56
C ASP A 96 -8.02 -0.75 -27.52
N ASN A 97 -9.07 -1.14 -28.25
CA ASN A 97 -9.02 -2.31 -29.15
C ASN A 97 -8.00 -2.18 -30.29
N THR A 98 -7.54 -0.96 -30.60
CA THR A 98 -6.58 -0.68 -31.67
C THR A 98 -5.16 -0.59 -31.12
N ASN A 99 -4.98 0.04 -29.96
CA ASN A 99 -3.67 0.41 -29.43
C ASN A 99 -3.26 -0.37 -28.16
N GLY A 100 -4.13 -1.26 -27.65
CA GLY A 100 -3.91 -1.96 -26.39
C GLY A 100 -4.01 -1.05 -25.17
N PHE A 101 -3.20 -1.32 -24.14
CA PHE A 101 -3.16 -0.48 -22.95
C PHE A 101 -2.45 0.85 -23.23
N MET A 102 -3.17 1.96 -23.05
CA MET A 102 -2.64 3.31 -23.14
C MET A 102 -2.58 3.95 -21.76
N ILE A 103 -1.49 4.68 -21.48
CA ILE A 103 -1.35 5.49 -20.27
C ILE A 103 -2.14 6.78 -20.43
N LEU A 104 -2.91 7.11 -19.40
CA LEU A 104 -3.59 8.38 -19.25
C LEU A 104 -2.67 9.30 -18.44
N GLU A 105 -1.89 10.14 -19.14
CA GLU A 105 -0.81 10.94 -18.54
C GLU A 105 -1.26 11.81 -17.37
N LYS A 106 -2.46 12.40 -17.45
CA LYS A 106 -3.00 13.25 -16.37
C LYS A 106 -3.24 12.45 -15.10
N GLU A 107 -3.88 11.29 -15.23
CA GLU A 107 -4.21 10.38 -14.16
C GLU A 107 -2.93 9.74 -13.57
N PHE A 108 -1.99 9.37 -14.43
CA PHE A 108 -0.68 8.86 -14.02
C PHE A 108 0.09 9.88 -13.17
N ASN A 109 0.13 11.15 -13.60
CA ASN A 109 0.78 12.22 -12.85
C ASN A 109 0.05 12.50 -11.52
N SER A 110 -1.28 12.48 -11.52
CA SER A 110 -2.09 12.69 -10.31
C SER A 110 -1.87 11.57 -9.29
N LEU A 111 -1.84 10.31 -9.74
CA LEU A 111 -1.53 9.15 -8.91
C LEU A 111 -0.11 9.26 -8.34
N THR A 112 0.86 9.61 -9.17
CA THR A 112 2.26 9.80 -8.77
C THR A 112 2.40 10.84 -7.65
N LEU A 113 1.72 11.98 -7.77
CA LEU A 113 1.74 13.02 -6.74
C LEU A 113 1.02 12.59 -5.45
N SER A 114 -0.07 11.83 -5.57
CA SER A 114 -0.82 11.30 -4.42
C SER A 114 0.03 10.28 -3.65
N VAL A 115 0.64 9.32 -4.35
CA VAL A 115 1.52 8.29 -3.78
C VAL A 115 2.71 8.93 -3.08
N LYS A 116 3.41 9.88 -3.71
CA LYS A 116 4.56 10.56 -3.08
C LYS A 116 4.17 11.29 -1.80
N ALA A 117 3.02 11.95 -1.78
CA ALA A 117 2.53 12.61 -0.57
C ALA A 117 2.16 11.58 0.52
N PHE A 118 1.57 10.45 0.14
CA PHE A 118 1.24 9.38 1.07
C PHE A 118 2.48 8.70 1.65
N GLU A 119 3.48 8.39 0.82
CA GLU A 119 4.79 7.90 1.27
C GLU A 119 5.43 8.90 2.24
N LYS A 120 5.36 10.20 1.93
CA LYS A 120 5.92 11.24 2.80
C LYS A 120 5.23 11.35 4.16
N LEU A 121 3.91 11.17 4.21
CA LEU A 121 3.15 11.07 5.46
C LEU A 121 3.70 9.92 6.32
N LEU A 122 3.87 8.76 5.71
CA LEU A 122 4.26 7.54 6.40
C LEU A 122 5.75 7.49 6.76
N GLU A 123 6.64 8.13 6.00
CA GLU A 123 8.07 8.30 6.36
C GLU A 123 8.23 8.88 7.77
N ASN A 124 7.36 9.81 8.16
CA ASN A 124 7.40 10.49 9.46
C ASN A 124 6.51 9.83 10.52
N THR A 125 5.87 8.71 10.18
CA THR A 125 4.92 8.02 11.06
C THR A 125 5.63 7.01 11.94
N VAL A 126 5.37 7.07 13.24
CA VAL A 126 5.78 6.03 14.17
C VAL A 126 4.90 4.79 13.97
N PRO A 127 5.47 3.59 13.76
CA PRO A 127 4.70 2.36 13.64
C PRO A 127 3.74 2.14 14.82
N ALA A 128 2.48 1.83 14.53
CA ALA A 128 1.53 1.38 15.56
C ALA A 128 1.60 -0.14 15.74
N ASP A 129 1.37 -0.60 16.96
CA ASP A 129 1.28 -2.04 17.24
C ASP A 129 0.05 -2.62 16.56
N CYS A 130 0.28 -3.61 15.70
CA CYS A 130 -0.75 -4.27 14.91
C CYS A 130 -0.28 -5.65 14.46
N GLU A 131 -1.22 -6.50 14.08
CA GLU A 131 -0.92 -7.83 13.54
C GLU A 131 -2.05 -8.29 12.60
N ILE A 132 -1.66 -8.87 11.47
CA ILE A 132 -2.54 -9.64 10.59
C ILE A 132 -1.90 -11.00 10.30
N GLN A 133 -2.73 -11.92 9.82
CA GLN A 133 -2.31 -13.22 9.33
C GLN A 133 -2.88 -13.44 7.93
N PHE A 134 -2.09 -14.01 7.03
CA PHE A 134 -2.53 -14.35 5.69
C PHE A 134 -1.80 -15.56 5.14
N ASP A 135 -2.47 -16.28 4.27
CA ASP A 135 -1.92 -17.43 3.55
C ASP A 135 -0.99 -16.96 2.43
N THR A 136 0.03 -17.75 2.14
CA THR A 136 0.95 -17.57 1.00
C THR A 136 1.23 -18.93 0.35
N ASP A 137 1.93 -18.94 -0.78
CA ASP A 137 2.43 -20.18 -1.40
C ASP A 137 3.38 -20.97 -0.47
N PHE A 138 3.92 -20.32 0.56
CA PHE A 138 4.90 -20.87 1.50
C PHE A 138 4.31 -21.14 2.90
N GLY A 139 2.99 -21.14 3.04
CA GLY A 139 2.27 -21.32 4.30
C GLY A 139 1.71 -20.02 4.89
N ILE A 140 1.29 -20.08 6.15
CA ILE A 140 0.66 -18.94 6.84
C ILE A 140 1.75 -18.01 7.38
N TYR A 141 1.62 -16.72 7.09
CA TYR A 141 2.50 -15.67 7.59
C TYR A 141 1.75 -14.73 8.51
N ARG A 142 2.51 -14.10 9.42
CA ARG A 142 2.05 -12.95 10.21
C ARG A 142 2.90 -11.73 9.92
N ALA A 143 2.25 -10.57 9.90
CA ALA A 143 2.88 -9.28 9.64
C ALA A 143 2.34 -8.20 10.57
N GLY A 144 3.16 -7.22 10.91
CA GLY A 144 2.74 -6.05 11.68
C GLY A 144 3.90 -5.40 12.44
N ALA A 145 3.60 -4.82 13.61
CA ALA A 145 4.61 -4.32 14.53
C ALA A 145 4.23 -4.65 15.99
N ARG A 146 5.25 -4.85 16.83
CA ARG A 146 5.09 -5.04 18.28
C ARG A 146 6.09 -4.16 19.02
N ASN A 147 5.63 -3.37 19.98
CA ASN A 147 6.42 -2.32 20.63
C ASN A 147 7.12 -1.40 19.62
N GLY A 148 6.44 -1.07 18.51
CA GLY A 148 6.97 -0.25 17.42
C GLY A 148 8.03 -0.92 16.54
N ILE A 149 8.29 -2.22 16.70
CA ILE A 149 9.26 -2.98 15.89
C ILE A 149 8.50 -3.79 14.82
N PRO A 150 8.70 -3.50 13.52
CA PRO A 150 8.07 -4.24 12.43
C PRO A 150 8.52 -5.70 12.34
N PHE A 151 7.60 -6.60 11.97
CA PHE A 151 7.88 -8.01 11.72
C PHE A 151 7.11 -8.55 10.51
N TYR A 152 7.67 -9.59 9.89
CA TYR A 152 7.04 -10.44 8.88
C TYR A 152 7.71 -11.81 8.96
N GLN A 153 6.94 -12.85 9.29
CA GLN A 153 7.50 -14.19 9.52
C GLN A 153 6.44 -15.27 9.37
N PRO A 154 6.84 -16.51 9.02
CA PRO A 154 5.93 -17.65 9.02
C PRO A 154 5.38 -17.93 10.43
N ILE A 155 4.20 -18.53 10.49
CA ILE A 155 3.64 -19.14 11.69
C ILE A 155 4.02 -20.62 11.65
N GLU A 156 4.81 -21.07 12.62
CA GLU A 156 5.06 -22.49 12.80
C GLU A 156 3.81 -23.15 13.41
N GLU A 157 3.20 -24.09 12.69
CA GLU A 157 2.19 -24.98 13.25
C GLU A 157 2.92 -25.98 14.18
N ASN A 158 2.63 -25.89 15.49
CA ASN A 158 3.09 -26.87 16.49
C ASN A 158 2.25 -28.15 16.44
#